data_AF-B5JPW4-F1
#
_entry.id   AF-B5JPW4-F1
#
_cell.length_a   1.000
_cell.length_b   1.000
_cell.length_c   1.000
_cell.angle_alpha   90.00
_cell.angle_beta   90.00
_cell.angle_gamma   90.00
#
_symmetry.space_group_name_H-M   'P 1'
#
loop_
_entity.id
_entity.type
_entity.pdbx_description
1 polymer ?
#
loop_
_entity_poly.entity_id
_entity_poly.type
_entity_poly.pdbx_seq_one_letter_code
_entity_poly.pdbx_strand_id
1 'polypeptide(L)'
;MKIAIILTCFLSLVCFGFAKPKKDAPYIPLYPSEPLHIQVIDNLTMSDVGRNDRFRRIKNTLEEVLEEIDFPLDYRIARMTARKTPADEPRLDIYIMKWGDNGMSQIEVRFSATIRRDYDRNKLGVFYKRGGFAFGSSEQMIRGYNDVLRQALVEVASELNERLGAGILEEAEGDEQAEEDDVSESE
;
A
#
# COMPACT_ATOMS: atom_id res chain seq x y z
N MET A 1 34.00 22.25 32.76
CA MET A 1 33.44 23.07 31.66
C MET A 1 32.30 22.30 31.02
N LYS A 2 31.09 22.86 31.03
CA LYS A 2 29.88 22.25 30.49
C LYS A 2 29.66 22.83 29.08
N ILE A 3 29.65 21.99 28.04
CA ILE A 3 29.28 22.41 26.68
C ILE A 3 27.84 21.97 26.47
N ALA A 4 26.93 22.95 26.52
CA ALA A 4 25.56 22.79 26.08
C ALA A 4 25.55 22.88 24.55
N ILE A 5 25.07 21.83 23.88
CA ILE A 5 24.76 21.87 22.44
C ILE A 5 23.24 21.98 22.34
N ILE A 6 22.80 23.21 22.11
CA ILE A 6 21.43 23.61 21.86
C ILE A 6 21.17 23.48 20.35
N LEU A 7 20.14 22.70 20.02
CA LEU A 7 19.09 22.99 19.03
C LEU A 7 19.52 23.54 17.66
N THR A 8 19.27 22.81 16.57
CA THR A 8 18.39 23.28 15.47
C THR A 8 18.31 22.29 14.29
N CYS A 9 17.13 22.29 13.66
CA CYS A 9 16.86 21.90 12.27
C CYS A 9 16.94 20.41 11.92
N PHE A 10 15.77 19.76 11.85
CA PHE A 10 15.04 19.57 10.58
C PHE A 10 13.75 18.79 10.90
N LEU A 11 12.71 19.53 11.31
CA LEU A 11 11.35 19.03 11.19
C LEU A 11 11.00 19.14 9.70
N SER A 12 11.43 18.17 8.90
CA SER A 12 10.91 18.00 7.54
C SER A 12 9.46 17.55 7.69
N LEU A 13 8.57 18.52 7.79
CA LEU A 13 7.15 18.35 7.54
C LEU A 13 7.05 17.88 6.09
N VAL A 14 7.10 16.57 5.87
CA VAL A 14 6.78 15.96 4.59
C VAL A 14 5.32 16.31 4.38
N CYS A 15 5.06 17.27 3.50
CA CYS A 15 3.73 17.47 2.94
C CYS A 15 3.42 16.19 2.16
N PHE A 16 2.89 15.19 2.84
CA PHE A 16 2.21 14.07 2.23
C PHE A 16 1.05 14.66 1.45
N GLY A 17 1.23 14.84 0.16
CA GLY A 17 0.15 15.13 -0.76
C GLY A 17 -0.70 13.88 -0.88
N PHE A 18 -1.52 13.60 0.14
CA PHE A 18 -2.57 12.60 0.05
C PHE A 18 -3.50 13.05 -1.08
N ALA A 19 -3.46 12.31 -2.18
CA ALA A 19 -4.41 12.48 -3.25
C ALA A 19 -5.78 12.09 -2.68
N LYS A 20 -6.54 13.06 -2.16
CA LYS A 20 -7.91 12.82 -1.71
C LYS A 20 -8.64 12.05 -2.81
N PRO A 21 -9.34 10.95 -2.47
CA PRO A 21 -10.16 10.26 -3.45
C PRO A 21 -11.08 11.28 -4.12
N LYS A 22 -11.17 11.22 -5.46
CA LYS A 22 -12.13 12.06 -6.18
C LYS A 22 -13.50 11.79 -5.56
N LYS A 23 -14.27 12.86 -5.32
CA LYS A 23 -15.57 12.87 -4.62
C LYS A 23 -16.60 11.85 -5.17
N ASP A 24 -16.36 11.31 -6.36
CA ASP A 24 -17.24 10.38 -7.07
C ASP A 24 -16.63 8.99 -7.34
N ALA A 25 -15.48 8.64 -6.72
CA ALA A 25 -14.92 7.30 -6.85
C ALA A 25 -15.67 6.32 -5.92
N PRO A 26 -16.15 5.16 -6.41
CA PRO A 26 -16.87 4.20 -5.58
C PRO A 26 -16.00 3.77 -4.40
N TYR A 27 -16.59 3.76 -3.22
CA TYR A 27 -15.98 3.19 -2.03
C TYR A 27 -16.06 1.66 -2.13
N ILE A 28 -14.94 0.97 -1.89
CA ILE A 28 -14.88 -0.50 -1.94
C ILE A 28 -14.62 -0.96 -0.50
N PRO A 29 -15.63 -1.53 0.18
CA PRO A 29 -15.47 -1.97 1.56
C PRO A 29 -14.55 -3.20 1.61
N LEU A 30 -13.73 -3.29 2.65
CA LEU A 30 -12.85 -4.42 2.90
C LEU A 30 -13.31 -5.10 4.19
N TYR A 31 -13.62 -6.38 4.10
CA TYR A 31 -14.17 -7.15 5.23
C TYR A 31 -13.11 -8.09 5.79
N PRO A 32 -12.98 -8.21 7.13
CA PRO A 32 -12.05 -9.15 7.77
C PRO A 32 -12.26 -10.62 7.39
N SER A 33 -13.47 -10.99 6.97
CA SER A 33 -13.82 -12.34 6.51
C SER A 33 -13.28 -12.69 5.12
N GLU A 34 -12.79 -11.71 4.36
CA GLU A 34 -12.37 -11.89 2.98
C GLU A 34 -10.86 -11.66 2.79
N PRO A 35 -10.17 -12.50 2.01
CA PRO A 35 -8.75 -12.29 1.74
C PRO A 35 -8.56 -11.14 0.74
N LEU A 36 -7.66 -10.20 1.06
CA LEU A 36 -7.21 -9.18 0.12
C LEU A 36 -6.19 -9.77 -0.87
N HIS A 37 -6.53 -9.77 -2.17
CA HIS A 37 -5.58 -10.19 -3.20
C HIS A 37 -4.72 -9.02 -3.63
N ILE A 38 -3.41 -9.14 -3.50
CA ILE A 38 -2.47 -8.10 -3.90
C ILE A 38 -1.76 -8.55 -5.18
N GLN A 39 -2.04 -7.86 -6.29
CA GLN A 39 -1.38 -8.10 -7.57
C GLN A 39 -0.26 -7.08 -7.81
N VAL A 40 0.97 -7.57 -7.86
CA VAL A 40 2.13 -6.78 -8.26
C VAL A 40 2.27 -6.82 -9.78
N ILE A 41 2.18 -5.65 -10.40
CA ILE A 41 2.33 -5.44 -11.84
C ILE A 41 3.63 -4.68 -12.05
N ASP A 42 4.67 -5.40 -12.46
CA ASP A 42 6.00 -4.85 -12.72
C ASP A 42 6.34 -5.03 -14.21
N ASN A 43 6.30 -3.93 -14.97
CA ASN A 43 6.40 -3.97 -16.43
C ASN A 43 7.86 -3.95 -16.95
N LEU A 44 8.84 -4.21 -16.09
CA LEU A 44 10.23 -4.27 -16.51
C LEU A 44 10.53 -5.59 -17.26
N THR A 45 10.87 -5.43 -18.53
CA THR A 45 11.51 -6.42 -19.40
C THR A 45 12.96 -6.69 -18.96
N MET A 46 13.17 -7.10 -17.71
CA MET A 46 14.40 -7.83 -17.36
C MET A 46 14.22 -9.29 -17.79
N SER A 47 15.31 -9.89 -18.28
CA SER A 47 15.39 -11.33 -18.57
C SER A 47 14.85 -12.14 -17.40
N ASP A 48 14.26 -13.32 -17.68
CA ASP A 48 13.52 -14.11 -16.68
C ASP A 48 14.31 -14.40 -15.39
N VAL A 49 15.65 -14.41 -15.47
CA VAL A 49 16.56 -14.60 -14.33
C VAL A 49 16.50 -13.43 -13.32
N GLY A 50 16.36 -12.18 -13.78
CA GLY A 50 16.26 -11.00 -12.90
C GLY A 50 14.83 -10.71 -12.43
N ARG A 51 13.81 -11.12 -13.21
CA ARG A 51 12.39 -10.89 -12.90
C ARG A 51 11.93 -11.70 -11.69
N ASN A 52 12.46 -12.90 -11.50
CA ASN A 52 12.13 -13.74 -10.34
C ASN A 52 12.60 -13.15 -9.02
N ASP A 53 13.82 -12.64 -8.99
CA ASP A 53 14.37 -12.04 -7.78
C ASP A 53 13.70 -10.71 -7.42
N ARG A 54 13.37 -9.89 -8.43
CA ARG A 54 12.75 -8.57 -8.21
C ARG A 54 11.39 -8.65 -7.52
N PHE A 55 10.44 -9.44 -8.05
CA PHE A 55 9.15 -9.58 -7.38
C PHE A 55 9.28 -10.32 -6.05
N ARG A 56 10.21 -11.28 -5.90
CA ARG A 56 10.44 -11.91 -4.59
C ARG A 56 10.79 -10.85 -3.54
N ARG A 57 11.67 -9.90 -3.88
CA ARG A 57 12.01 -8.79 -2.98
C ARG A 57 10.82 -7.88 -2.70
N ILE A 58 10.00 -7.53 -3.71
CA ILE A 58 8.79 -6.72 -3.50
C ILE A 58 7.82 -7.45 -2.57
N LYS A 59 7.54 -8.73 -2.86
CA LYS A 59 6.68 -9.59 -2.06
C LYS A 59 7.16 -9.62 -0.62
N ASN A 60 8.41 -9.99 -0.37
CA ASN A 60 8.95 -10.08 0.98
C ASN A 60 8.90 -8.73 1.71
N THR A 61 9.26 -7.63 1.04
CA THR A 61 9.21 -6.29 1.65
C THR A 61 7.77 -5.89 2.00
N LEU A 62 6.80 -6.27 1.16
CA LEU A 62 5.39 -6.00 1.44
C LEU A 62 4.86 -6.86 2.59
N GLU A 63 5.21 -8.15 2.63
CA GLU A 63 4.87 -9.05 3.74
C GLU A 63 5.41 -8.49 5.06
N GLU A 64 6.69 -8.11 5.11
CA GLU A 64 7.30 -7.51 6.29
C GLU A 64 6.58 -6.22 6.74
N VAL A 65 6.13 -5.39 5.79
CA VAL A 65 5.41 -4.14 6.12
C VAL A 65 4.02 -4.45 6.67
N LEU A 66 3.29 -5.38 6.06
CA LEU A 66 1.94 -5.76 6.52
C LEU A 66 2.00 -6.45 7.89
N GLU A 67 3.00 -7.29 8.13
CA GLU A 67 3.26 -7.92 9.42
C GLU A 67 3.64 -6.89 10.50
N GLU A 68 4.50 -5.91 10.19
CA GLU A 68 4.91 -4.87 11.15
C GLU A 68 3.75 -4.01 11.65
N ILE A 69 2.73 -3.79 10.81
CA ILE A 69 1.55 -2.99 11.16
C ILE A 69 0.38 -3.83 11.70
N ASP A 70 0.58 -5.12 11.94
CA ASP A 70 -0.48 -6.08 12.31
C ASP A 70 -1.71 -5.95 11.37
N PHE A 71 -1.47 -5.98 10.04
CA PHE A 71 -2.52 -5.73 9.06
C PHE A 71 -3.71 -6.69 9.27
N PRO A 72 -4.94 -6.17 9.41
CA PRO A 72 -6.04 -6.95 10.00
C PRO A 72 -6.71 -7.95 9.04
N LEU A 73 -6.33 -7.97 7.76
CA LEU A 73 -6.88 -8.89 6.77
C LEU A 73 -5.90 -10.00 6.43
N ASP A 74 -6.43 -11.19 6.17
CA ASP A 74 -5.72 -12.18 5.39
C ASP A 74 -5.37 -11.60 4.01
N TYR A 75 -4.17 -11.90 3.51
CA TYR A 75 -3.73 -11.41 2.19
C TYR A 75 -3.05 -12.48 1.34
N ARG A 76 -3.13 -12.28 0.02
CA ARG A 76 -2.48 -13.15 -0.98
C ARG A 76 -1.75 -12.31 -2.00
N ILE A 77 -0.41 -12.34 -1.98
CA ILE A 77 0.43 -11.57 -2.90
C ILE A 77 0.82 -12.43 -4.11
N ALA A 78 0.47 -11.96 -5.30
CA ALA A 78 0.75 -12.64 -6.56
C ALA A 78 1.25 -11.66 -7.64
N ARG A 79 1.82 -12.20 -8.71
CA ARG A 79 2.06 -11.45 -9.94
C ARG A 79 0.78 -11.40 -10.76
N MET A 80 0.64 -10.34 -11.57
CA MET A 80 -0.49 -10.17 -12.51
C MET A 80 -0.81 -11.41 -13.36
N THR A 81 0.19 -12.24 -13.70
CA THR A 81 0.02 -13.42 -14.56
C THR A 81 -0.16 -14.73 -13.81
N ALA A 82 -0.01 -14.76 -12.48
CA ALA A 82 0.11 -16.01 -11.72
C ALA A 82 -1.24 -16.63 -11.34
N ARG A 83 -2.28 -15.81 -11.10
CA ARG A 83 -3.60 -16.30 -10.72
C ARG A 83 -4.67 -15.25 -11.01
N LYS A 84 -5.80 -15.68 -11.59
CA LYS A 84 -6.98 -14.83 -11.75
C LYS A 84 -7.65 -14.72 -10.37
N THR A 85 -7.65 -13.52 -9.79
CA THR A 85 -8.49 -13.19 -8.64
C THR A 85 -9.96 -13.22 -9.09
N PRO A 86 -10.88 -13.86 -8.33
CA PRO A 86 -12.31 -13.73 -8.54
C PRO A 86 -12.73 -12.25 -8.65
N ALA A 87 -13.82 -11.97 -9.37
CA ALA A 87 -14.20 -10.58 -9.62
C ALA A 87 -14.78 -9.92 -8.36
N ASP A 88 -15.54 -10.70 -7.59
CA ASP A 88 -16.23 -10.38 -6.35
C ASP A 88 -15.30 -10.22 -5.13
N GLU A 89 -14.08 -10.76 -5.20
CA GLU A 89 -13.09 -10.62 -4.13
C GLU A 89 -12.27 -9.32 -4.27
N PRO A 90 -11.96 -8.64 -3.15
CA PRO A 90 -11.23 -7.38 -3.18
C PRO A 90 -9.78 -7.59 -3.65
N ARG A 91 -9.34 -6.72 -4.55
CA ARG A 91 -8.03 -6.81 -5.18
C ARG A 91 -7.29 -5.48 -5.17
N LEU A 92 -6.08 -5.47 -4.63
CA LEU A 92 -5.14 -4.37 -4.70
C LEU A 92 -4.16 -4.56 -5.86
N ASP A 93 -4.26 -3.73 -6.88
CA ASP A 93 -3.31 -3.67 -7.99
C ASP A 93 -2.18 -2.67 -7.66
N ILE A 94 -0.94 -3.15 -7.49
CA ILE A 94 0.26 -2.34 -7.30
C ILE A 94 1.03 -2.30 -8.63
N TYR A 95 0.96 -1.17 -9.34
CA TYR A 95 1.64 -0.96 -10.61
C TYR A 95 2.97 -0.23 -10.43
N ILE A 96 4.08 -0.97 -10.53
CA ILE A 96 5.45 -0.45 -10.37
C ILE A 96 5.86 0.29 -11.64
N MET A 97 5.95 1.62 -11.54
CA MET A 97 6.42 2.48 -12.63
C MET A 97 7.94 2.60 -12.64
N LYS A 98 8.54 2.72 -11.45
CA LYS A 98 9.99 2.85 -11.27
C LYS A 98 10.38 2.21 -9.94
N TRP A 99 11.41 1.38 -9.96
CA TRP A 99 12.17 1.04 -8.76
C TRP A 99 13.60 0.75 -9.21
N GLY A 100 14.49 1.71 -8.98
CA GLY A 100 15.81 1.76 -9.62
C GLY A 100 16.50 3.10 -9.43
N ASP A 101 17.74 3.20 -9.90
CA ASP A 101 18.47 4.46 -10.00
C ASP A 101 17.74 5.47 -10.91
N ASN A 102 17.67 6.73 -10.49
CA ASN A 102 17.09 7.85 -11.24
C ASN A 102 18.10 8.65 -12.07
N GLY A 103 19.38 8.25 -12.10
CA GLY A 103 20.45 8.94 -12.82
C GLY A 103 21.07 10.12 -12.07
N MET A 104 20.61 10.40 -10.84
CA MET A 104 21.13 11.47 -9.97
C MET A 104 21.75 10.89 -8.69
N SER A 105 22.28 9.66 -8.75
CA SER A 105 22.81 8.94 -7.58
C SER A 105 21.77 8.81 -6.46
N GLN A 106 20.52 8.56 -6.83
CA GLN A 106 19.42 8.33 -5.91
C GLN A 106 18.61 7.12 -6.37
N ILE A 107 18.17 6.34 -5.39
CA ILE A 107 17.20 5.28 -5.62
C ILE A 107 15.82 5.95 -5.63
N GLU A 108 15.04 5.66 -6.67
CA GLU A 108 13.66 6.11 -6.79
C GLU A 108 12.72 4.91 -6.84
N VAL A 109 11.67 4.99 -6.02
CA VAL A 109 10.51 4.10 -6.08
C VAL A 109 9.30 4.96 -6.44
N ARG A 110 8.57 4.52 -7.46
CA ARG A 110 7.29 5.11 -7.86
C ARG A 110 6.35 4.01 -8.32
N PHE A 111 5.16 3.96 -7.73
CA PHE A 111 4.12 3.05 -8.14
C PHE A 111 2.74 3.64 -7.87
N SER A 112 1.70 3.07 -8.48
CA SER A 112 0.31 3.41 -8.15
C SER A 112 -0.39 2.22 -7.53
N ALA A 113 -1.23 2.46 -6.55
CA ALA A 113 -2.07 1.43 -5.94
C ALA A 113 -3.55 1.71 -6.25
N THR A 114 -4.31 0.65 -6.58
CA THR A 114 -5.74 0.74 -6.91
C THR A 114 -6.45 -0.48 -6.36
N ILE A 115 -7.50 -0.27 -5.57
CA ILE A 115 -8.39 -1.34 -5.13
C ILE A 115 -9.47 -1.55 -6.21
N ARG A 116 -9.84 -2.81 -6.43
CA ARG A 116 -10.90 -3.23 -7.33
C ARG A 116 -11.76 -4.29 -6.65
N ARG A 117 -13.06 -4.23 -6.91
CA ARG A 117 -14.04 -5.30 -6.67
C ARG A 117 -15.08 -5.16 -7.78
N ASP A 118 -15.44 -6.28 -8.39
CA ASP A 118 -16.31 -6.37 -9.56
C ASP A 118 -15.87 -5.41 -10.69
N TYR A 119 -16.69 -4.40 -10.97
CA TYR A 119 -16.45 -3.36 -11.96
C TYR A 119 -15.96 -2.04 -11.34
N ASP A 120 -15.97 -1.95 -10.02
CA ASP A 120 -15.57 -0.77 -9.28
C ASP A 120 -14.06 -0.70 -9.11
N ARG A 121 -13.57 0.54 -9.12
CA ARG A 121 -12.16 0.85 -8.96
C ARG A 121 -11.99 2.08 -8.09
N ASN A 122 -11.18 1.96 -7.06
CA ASN A 122 -10.80 3.06 -6.20
C ASN A 122 -9.27 3.23 -6.26
N LYS A 123 -8.81 4.35 -6.81
CA LYS A 123 -7.37 4.66 -6.83
C LYS A 123 -6.98 5.16 -5.45
N LEU A 124 -6.13 4.41 -4.74
CA LEU A 124 -5.56 4.83 -3.46
C LEU A 124 -4.59 6.00 -3.65
N GLY A 125 -3.73 5.91 -4.66
CA GLY A 125 -2.79 6.99 -4.90
C GLY A 125 -1.66 6.64 -5.85
N VAL A 126 -0.71 7.58 -5.92
CA VAL A 126 0.62 7.37 -6.49
C VAL A 126 1.60 7.59 -5.36
N PHE A 127 2.38 6.55 -5.07
CA PHE A 127 3.32 6.54 -3.96
C PHE A 127 4.72 6.69 -4.52
N TYR A 128 5.50 7.51 -3.85
CA TYR A 128 6.79 7.93 -4.36
C TYR A 128 7.76 8.20 -3.21
N LYS A 129 8.93 7.56 -3.30
CA LYS A 129 10.04 7.75 -2.38
C LYS A 129 11.35 7.86 -3.14
N ARG A 130 12.25 8.61 -2.54
CA ARG A 130 13.66 8.66 -2.92
C ARG A 130 14.52 8.39 -1.70
N GLY A 131 15.61 7.67 -1.90
CA GLY A 131 16.67 7.50 -0.93
C GLY A 131 18.03 7.74 -1.54
N GLY A 132 19.02 7.99 -0.68
CA GLY A 132 20.41 8.05 -1.09
C GLY A 132 20.83 6.73 -1.73
N PHE A 133 21.65 6.80 -2.77
CA PHE A 133 22.24 5.61 -3.34
C PHE A 133 23.28 5.04 -2.37
N ALA A 134 23.11 3.78 -1.97
CA ALA A 134 24.09 3.09 -1.16
C ALA A 134 25.31 2.75 -2.02
N PHE A 135 26.46 3.36 -1.72
CA PHE A 135 27.74 2.95 -2.30
C PHE A 135 28.29 1.77 -1.49
N GLY A 136 28.72 0.71 -2.17
CA GLY A 136 29.34 -0.44 -1.50
C GLY A 136 29.08 -1.78 -2.17
N SER A 137 29.00 -2.84 -1.37
CA SER A 137 28.79 -4.20 -1.87
C SER A 137 27.40 -4.36 -2.52
N SER A 138 27.25 -5.41 -3.34
CA SER A 138 25.93 -5.76 -3.93
C SER A 138 24.85 -5.87 -2.86
N GLU A 139 25.17 -6.45 -1.71
CA GLU A 139 24.23 -6.59 -0.60
C GLU A 139 23.80 -5.23 -0.01
N GLN A 140 24.73 -4.30 0.18
CA GLN A 140 24.42 -2.95 0.66
C GLN A 140 23.53 -2.19 -0.32
N MET A 141 23.78 -2.34 -1.63
CA MET A 141 22.90 -1.77 -2.66
C MET A 141 21.50 -2.37 -2.56
N ILE A 142 21.38 -3.70 -2.48
CA ILE A 142 20.09 -4.39 -2.39
C ILE A 142 19.28 -3.92 -1.18
N ARG A 143 19.93 -3.79 -0.01
CA ARG A 143 19.29 -3.25 1.20
C ARG A 143 18.77 -1.83 0.97
N GLY A 144 19.61 -0.93 0.44
CA GLY A 144 19.18 0.44 0.11
C GLY A 144 17.99 0.48 -0.86
N TYR A 145 17.95 -0.41 -1.86
CA TYR A 145 16.79 -0.52 -2.77
C TYR A 145 15.52 -0.96 -2.04
N ASN A 146 15.63 -1.95 -1.15
CA ASN A 146 14.50 -2.45 -0.38
C ASN A 146 14.04 -1.43 0.67
N ASP A 147 14.93 -0.65 1.28
CA ASP A 147 14.58 0.38 2.27
C ASP A 147 13.71 1.48 1.66
N VAL A 148 14.08 1.98 0.48
CA VAL A 148 13.27 2.98 -0.23
C VAL A 148 11.93 2.40 -0.68
N LEU A 149 11.90 1.11 -1.05
CA LEU A 149 10.66 0.41 -1.35
C LEU A 149 9.77 0.28 -0.11
N ARG A 150 10.33 -0.14 1.02
CA ARG A 150 9.64 -0.26 2.31
C ARG A 150 8.97 1.04 2.68
N GLN A 151 9.69 2.17 2.61
CA GLN A 151 9.14 3.49 2.91
C GLN A 151 7.92 3.85 2.06
N ALA A 152 7.89 3.44 0.78
CA ALA A 152 6.75 3.69 -0.09
C ALA A 152 5.59 2.72 0.18
N LEU A 153 5.89 1.45 0.52
CA LEU A 153 4.88 0.45 0.86
C LEU A 153 4.19 0.72 2.20
N VAL A 154 4.91 1.29 3.18
CA VAL A 154 4.32 1.74 4.46
C VAL A 154 3.20 2.76 4.21
N GLU A 155 3.37 3.68 3.26
CA GLU A 155 2.31 4.64 2.90
C GLU A 155 1.07 3.96 2.31
N VAL A 156 1.27 2.91 1.50
CA VAL A 156 0.15 2.12 0.95
C VAL A 156 -0.59 1.42 2.07
N ALA A 157 0.15 0.80 2.98
CA ALA A 157 -0.41 0.04 4.08
C ALA A 157 -1.19 0.95 5.04
N SER A 158 -0.69 2.16 5.29
CA SER A 158 -1.40 3.20 6.04
C SER A 158 -2.70 3.61 5.35
N GLU A 159 -2.67 3.91 4.04
CA GLU A 159 -3.88 4.27 3.29
C GLU A 159 -4.90 3.12 3.26
N LEU A 160 -4.45 1.87 3.13
CA LEU A 160 -5.32 0.69 3.24
C LEU A 160 -6.00 0.60 4.61
N ASN A 161 -5.23 0.81 5.68
CA ASN A 161 -5.74 0.72 7.04
C ASN A 161 -6.76 1.84 7.35
N GLU A 162 -6.54 3.05 6.83
CA GLU A 162 -7.51 4.14 6.92
C GLU A 162 -8.83 3.80 6.23
N ARG A 163 -8.78 3.13 5.07
CA ARG A 163 -10.00 2.66 4.38
C ARG A 163 -10.69 1.54 5.15
N LEU A 164 -9.94 0.61 5.72
CA LEU A 164 -10.51 -0.42 6.60
C LEU A 164 -11.26 0.20 7.78
N GLY A 165 -10.64 1.16 8.45
CA GLY A 165 -11.26 1.88 9.56
C GLY A 165 -12.55 2.60 9.16
N ALA A 166 -12.61 3.20 7.97
CA ALA A 166 -13.83 3.82 7.45
C ALA A 166 -14.96 2.80 7.19
N GLY A 167 -14.64 1.60 6.68
CA GLY A 167 -15.64 0.57 6.39
C GLY A 167 -16.24 -0.06 7.63
N ILE A 168 -15.42 -0.26 8.67
CA ILE A 168 -15.87 -0.81 9.96
C ILE A 168 -16.82 0.16 10.67
N LEU A 169 -16.60 1.47 10.54
CA LEU A 169 -17.49 2.48 11.13
C LEU A 169 -18.85 2.57 10.43
N GLU A 170 -18.90 2.37 9.10
CA GLU A 170 -20.17 2.34 8.36
C GLU A 170 -21.00 1.08 8.68
N GLU A 171 -20.38 -0.08 8.92
CA GLU A 171 -21.11 -1.28 9.37
C GLU A 171 -21.76 -1.08 10.75
N ALA A 172 -21.07 -0.41 11.67
CA ALA A 172 -21.60 -0.11 13.00
C ALA A 172 -22.80 0.87 12.96
N GLU A 173 -22.78 1.86 12.08
CA GLU A 173 -23.89 2.81 11.91
C GLU A 173 -25.09 2.20 11.16
N GLY A 174 -24.85 1.23 10.28
CA GLY A 174 -25.90 0.51 9.54
C GLY A 174 -26.69 -0.48 10.40
N ASP A 175 -26.05 -1.12 11.37
CA ASP A 175 -26.71 -2.06 12.30
C ASP A 175 -27.52 -1.34 13.38
N GLU A 176 -27.15 -0.12 13.79
CA GLU A 176 -27.94 0.68 14.77
C GLU A 176 -29.25 1.23 14.17
N GLN A 177 -29.34 1.42 12.85
CA GLN A 177 -30.58 1.86 12.21
C GLN A 177 -31.57 0.73 11.90
N ALA A 178 -31.16 -0.54 11.98
CA ALA A 178 -32.03 -1.68 11.71
C ALA A 178 -32.89 -2.09 12.92
N GLU A 179 -32.60 -1.59 14.13
CA GLU A 179 -33.36 -1.93 15.35
C GLU A 179 -34.44 -0.89 15.75
N GLU A 180 -34.53 0.27 15.10
CA GLU A 180 -35.52 1.31 15.47
C GLU A 180 -36.86 1.28 14.69
N ASP A 181 -36.98 0.51 13.61
CA ASP A 181 -38.18 0.54 12.74
C ASP A 181 -39.20 -0.62 12.94
N ASP A 182 -39.04 -1.47 13.97
CA ASP A 182 -39.98 -2.59 14.23
C ASP A 182 -40.67 -2.53 15.60
N VAL A 183 -41.12 -1.35 16.02
CA VAL A 183 -42.06 -1.23 17.15
C VAL A 183 -43.18 -0.22 16.88
N SER A 184 -44.41 -0.73 16.97
CA SER A 184 -45.74 -0.05 17.05
C SER A 184 -46.40 0.31 15.70
N GLU A 185 -47.67 0.02 15.44
CA GLU A 185 -48.75 -0.49 16.29
C GLU A 185 -49.84 -1.04 15.36
N SER A 186 -50.17 -2.31 15.53
CA SER A 186 -51.45 -2.87 15.09
C SER A 186 -52.45 -2.68 16.21
N GLU A 187 -53.45 -1.82 15.99
CA GLU A 187 -54.85 -1.94 16.46
C GLU A 187 -55.74 -0.85 15.86
#